data_AF-A0A7Y4U3T4-F1
#
_entry.id   AF-A0A7Y4U3T4-F1
#
_cell.length_a   1.000
_cell.length_b   1.000
_cell.length_c   1.000
_cell.angle_alpha   90.00
_cell.angle_beta   90.00
_cell.angle_gamma   90.00
#
_symmetry.space_group_name_H-M   'P 1'
#
loop_
_entity.id
_entity.type
_entity.pdbx_description
1 polymer ?
#
loop_
_entity_poly.entity_id
_entity_poly.type
_entity_poly.pdbx_seq_one_letter_code
_entity_poly.pdbx_strand_id
1 'polypeptide(L)'
;MSTAPTPAYALVQLKVKNPEEDMQRYGKFVIAMFEQIGAQVVALSPTPTVVEGSWSGNWTVVIRFPSMAVAEAWYNSPEYQPLKDLRINELTEGGSAGVR
;
A
#
# COMPACT_ATOMS: atom_id res chain seq x y z
N MET A 1 -16.02 26.07 -9.10
CA MET A 1 -15.00 25.14 -9.61
C MET A 1 -14.40 24.45 -8.39
N SER A 2 -14.35 23.11 -8.36
CA SER A 2 -13.84 22.38 -7.19
C SER A 2 -12.33 22.65 -7.04
N THR A 3 -11.93 23.20 -5.90
CA THR A 3 -10.53 23.55 -5.55
C THR A 3 -9.80 22.39 -4.86
N ALA A 4 -10.37 21.20 -4.87
CA ALA A 4 -9.74 20.03 -4.25
C ALA A 4 -8.55 19.56 -5.10
N PRO A 5 -7.39 19.27 -4.49
CA PRO A 5 -6.24 18.74 -5.20
C PRO A 5 -6.58 17.39 -5.86
N THR A 6 -5.96 17.14 -7.02
CA THR A 6 -6.11 15.86 -7.73
C THR A 6 -5.56 14.73 -6.86
N PRO A 7 -6.36 13.69 -6.56
CA PRO A 7 -5.89 12.57 -5.76
C PRO A 7 -4.85 11.74 -6.51
N ALA A 8 -3.93 11.13 -5.75
CA ALA A 8 -2.99 10.15 -6.27
C ALA A 8 -3.38 8.75 -5.79
N TYR A 9 -3.02 7.72 -6.55
CA TYR A 9 -3.32 6.34 -6.26
C TYR A 9 -2.05 5.49 -6.28
N ALA A 10 -1.79 4.80 -5.17
CA ALA A 10 -0.80 3.74 -5.16
C ALA A 10 -1.44 2.42 -5.57
N LEU A 11 -0.84 1.76 -6.55
CA LEU A 11 -1.16 0.40 -6.96
C LEU A 11 -0.03 -0.49 -6.48
N VAL A 12 -0.37 -1.43 -5.61
CA VAL A 12 0.59 -2.28 -4.93
C VAL A 12 0.24 -3.73 -5.21
N GLN A 13 1.22 -4.51 -5.67
CA GLN A 13 1.14 -5.96 -5.81
C GLN A 13 2.29 -6.58 -5.05
N LEU A 14 2.01 -7.49 -4.12
CA LEU A 14 3.01 -8.12 -3.26
C LEU A 14 2.84 -9.63 -3.26
N LYS A 15 3.95 -10.34 -3.05
CA LYS A 15 3.95 -11.74 -2.64
C LYS A 15 4.18 -11.79 -1.13
N VAL A 16 3.09 -11.71 -0.38
CA VAL A 16 3.10 -11.74 1.09
C VAL A 16 3.20 -13.18 1.56
N LYS A 17 4.09 -13.45 2.52
CA LYS A 17 4.35 -14.80 3.04
C LYS A 17 3.18 -15.31 3.88
N ASN A 18 2.69 -14.49 4.80
CA ASN A 18 1.57 -14.81 5.68
C ASN A 18 0.68 -13.56 5.88
N PRO A 19 -0.60 -13.62 5.46
CA PRO A 19 -1.53 -12.50 5.63
C PRO A 19 -1.82 -12.03 7.05
N GLU A 20 -1.98 -12.97 7.96
CA GLU A 20 -2.30 -12.64 9.34
C GLU A 20 -1.12 -11.95 10.01
N GLU A 21 0.09 -12.49 9.80
CA GLU A 21 1.33 -11.92 10.32
C GLU A 21 1.62 -10.53 9.74
N ASP A 22 1.42 -10.33 8.44
CA ASP A 22 1.60 -9.03 7.79
C ASP A 22 0.67 -7.98 8.41
N MET A 23 -0.61 -8.31 8.60
CA MET A 23 -1.56 -7.40 9.23
C MET A 23 -1.21 -7.10 10.69
N GLN A 24 -0.77 -8.10 11.44
CA GLN A 24 -0.42 -7.96 12.86
C GLN A 24 0.85 -7.12 13.08
N ARG A 25 1.85 -7.24 12.19
CA ARG A 25 3.18 -6.63 12.36
C ARG A 25 3.38 -5.35 11.54
N TYR A 26 2.65 -5.19 10.43
CA TYR A 26 2.82 -4.09 9.47
C TYR A 26 1.50 -3.38 9.17
N GLY A 27 0.50 -4.11 8.65
CA GLY A 27 -0.69 -3.51 8.04
C GLY A 27 -1.47 -2.58 8.98
N LYS A 28 -1.69 -2.97 10.25
CA LYS A 28 -2.43 -2.14 11.22
C LYS A 28 -1.76 -0.78 11.50
N PHE A 29 -0.43 -0.72 11.49
CA PHE A 29 0.31 0.52 11.74
C PHE A 29 0.24 1.45 10.54
N VAL A 30 0.33 0.88 9.34
CA VAL A 30 0.19 1.64 8.09
C VAL A 30 -1.23 2.19 7.92
N ILE A 31 -2.26 1.43 8.29
CA ILE A 31 -3.65 1.91 8.29
C ILE A 31 -3.82 3.10 9.24
N ALA A 32 -3.25 3.03 10.45
CA ALA A 32 -3.29 4.16 11.38
C ALA A 32 -2.58 5.41 10.84
N MET A 33 -1.46 5.25 10.11
CA MET A 33 -0.81 6.37 9.42
C MET A 33 -1.70 6.95 8.31
N PHE A 34 -2.40 6.10 7.56
CA PHE A 34 -3.31 6.55 6.51
C PHE A 34 -4.44 7.42 7.05
N GLU A 35 -5.01 7.06 8.21
CA GLU A 35 -6.03 7.86 8.89
C GLU A 35 -5.53 9.27 9.22
N GLN A 36 -4.26 9.41 9.63
CA GLN A 36 -3.67 10.71 9.99
C GLN A 36 -3.45 11.62 8.77
N ILE A 37 -3.14 11.06 7.61
CA ILE A 37 -2.79 11.81 6.39
C ILE A 37 -3.93 11.89 5.38
N GLY A 38 -5.12 11.37 5.73
CA GLY A 38 -6.29 11.34 4.85
C GLY A 38 -6.16 10.37 3.66
N ALA A 39 -5.26 9.38 3.76
CA ALA A 39 -5.17 8.30 2.78
C ALA A 39 -6.20 7.21 3.07
N GLN A 40 -6.62 6.48 2.05
CA GLN A 40 -7.70 5.49 2.13
C GLN A 40 -7.34 4.24 1.34
N VAL A 41 -7.48 3.06 1.96
CA VAL A 41 -7.43 1.79 1.22
C VAL A 41 -8.74 1.64 0.45
N VAL A 42 -8.66 1.72 -0.87
CA VAL A 42 -9.82 1.62 -1.78
C VAL A 42 -10.14 0.16 -2.08
N ALA A 43 -9.10 -0.66 -2.23
CA ALA A 43 -9.23 -2.09 -2.46
C ALA A 43 -8.08 -2.83 -1.80
N LEU A 44 -8.37 -3.99 -1.22
CA LEU A 44 -7.38 -4.93 -0.71
C LEU A 44 -7.86 -6.34 -1.04
N SER A 45 -7.01 -7.13 -1.70
CA SER A 45 -7.31 -8.51 -2.07
C SER A 45 -6.09 -9.41 -1.85
N PRO A 46 -6.13 -10.35 -0.89
CA PRO A 46 -5.09 -11.36 -0.68
C PRO A 46 -5.26 -12.60 -1.59
N THR A 47 -6.29 -12.62 -2.45
CA THR A 47 -6.57 -13.68 -3.44
C THR A 47 -7.29 -13.10 -4.66
N PRO A 48 -6.63 -12.25 -5.48
CA PRO A 48 -7.28 -11.63 -6.63
C PRO A 48 -7.72 -12.67 -7.66
N THR A 49 -8.95 -12.56 -8.14
CA THR A 49 -9.44 -13.34 -9.27
C THR A 49 -8.79 -12.83 -10.55
N VAL A 50 -7.98 -13.67 -11.18
CA VAL A 50 -7.33 -13.34 -12.45
C VAL A 50 -8.31 -13.58 -13.59
N VAL A 51 -8.75 -12.50 -14.23
CA VAL A 51 -9.67 -12.57 -15.37
C VAL A 51 -8.92 -12.74 -16.69
N GLU A 52 -7.75 -12.09 -16.85
CA GLU A 52 -6.89 -12.17 -18.03
C GLU A 52 -5.40 -12.10 -17.63
N GLY A 53 -4.53 -12.74 -18.42
CA GLY A 53 -3.07 -12.71 -18.26
C GLY A 53 -2.54 -13.50 -17.06
N SER A 54 -1.37 -13.11 -16.56
CA SER A 54 -0.79 -13.65 -15.32
C SER A 54 -0.81 -12.60 -14.23
N TRP A 55 -1.03 -13.04 -12.99
CA TRP A 55 -1.02 -12.16 -11.83
C TRP A 55 0.19 -12.46 -10.93
N SER A 56 0.99 -11.44 -10.66
CA SER A 56 2.18 -11.56 -9.84
C SER A 56 1.86 -11.26 -8.37
N GLY A 57 2.17 -12.22 -7.50
CA GLY A 57 1.91 -12.10 -6.07
C GLY A 57 0.51 -12.59 -5.69
N ASN A 58 0.26 -12.64 -4.39
CA ASN A 58 -1.01 -13.03 -3.80
C ASN A 58 -1.76 -11.82 -3.24
N TRP A 59 -1.12 -10.65 -3.09
CA TRP A 59 -1.75 -9.49 -2.49
C TRP A 59 -1.82 -8.32 -3.45
N THR A 60 -2.96 -7.64 -3.48
CA THR A 60 -3.15 -6.40 -4.22
C THR A 60 -3.79 -5.36 -3.34
N VAL A 61 -3.22 -4.16 -3.33
CA VAL A 61 -3.75 -3.02 -2.59
C VAL A 61 -3.83 -1.81 -3.51
N VAL A 62 -4.96 -1.11 -3.47
CA VAL A 62 -5.12 0.21 -4.08
C VAL A 62 -5.33 1.21 -2.95
N ILE A 63 -4.48 2.23 -2.89
CA ILE A 63 -4.53 3.27 -1.85
C ILE A 63 -4.75 4.61 -2.54
N ARG A 64 -5.74 5.37 -2.08
CA ARG A 64 -5.99 6.76 -2.49
C ARG A 64 -5.34 7.71 -1.51
N PHE A 65 -4.55 8.64 -2.01
CA PHE A 65 -3.99 9.77 -1.27
C PHE A 65 -4.68 11.07 -1.69
N PRO A 66 -4.75 12.08 -0.80
CA PRO A 66 -5.30 13.40 -1.17
C PRO A 66 -4.55 14.09 -2.31
N SER A 67 -3.25 13.83 -2.47
CA SER A 67 -2.42 14.31 -3.59
C SER A 67 -1.13 13.50 -3.72
N MET A 68 -0.41 13.65 -4.84
CA MET A 68 0.91 13.03 -5.05
C MET A 68 1.92 13.45 -3.98
N ALA A 69 1.93 14.72 -3.58
CA ALA A 69 2.84 15.23 -2.54
C ALA A 69 2.63 14.52 -1.20
N VAL A 70 1.38 14.19 -0.83
CA VAL A 70 1.10 13.44 0.40
C VAL A 70 1.59 11.99 0.29
N ALA A 71 1.41 11.35 -0.88
CA ALA A 71 1.91 10.00 -1.11
C ALA A 71 3.45 9.94 -1.02
N GLU A 72 4.15 10.89 -1.63
CA GLU A 72 5.60 10.99 -1.58
C GLU A 72 6.12 11.29 -0.17
N ALA A 73 5.47 12.21 0.54
CA ALA A 73 5.83 12.54 1.92
C ALA A 73 5.68 11.33 2.85
N TRP A 74 4.59 10.58 2.73
CA TRP A 74 4.38 9.35 3.49
C TRP A 74 5.42 8.28 3.13
N TYR A 75 5.65 8.03 1.84
CA TYR A 75 6.55 6.96 1.42
C TYR A 75 8.01 7.20 1.83
N ASN A 76 8.40 8.47 1.92
CA ASN A 76 9.74 8.90 2.35
C ASN A 76 9.83 9.23 3.84
N SER A 77 8.74 9.07 4.61
CA SER A 77 8.68 9.50 6.00
C SER A 77 9.60 8.63 6.90
N PRO A 78 10.29 9.24 7.88
CA PRO A 78 11.09 8.48 8.85
C PRO A 78 10.28 7.43 9.61
N GLU A 79 9.00 7.69 9.88
CA GLU A 79 8.10 6.80 10.60
C GLU A 79 7.73 5.58 9.75
N TYR A 80 7.61 5.73 8.43
CA TYR A 80 7.26 4.63 7.53
C TYR A 80 8.48 3.79 7.12
N GLN A 81 9.70 4.35 7.06
CA GLN A 81 10.91 3.60 6.68
C GLN A 81 11.08 2.26 7.42
N PRO A 82 11.03 2.18 8.77
CA PRO A 82 11.23 0.90 9.46
C PRO A 82 10.12 -0.13 9.15
N LEU A 83 8.87 0.32 8.93
CA LEU A 83 7.77 -0.55 8.52
C LEU A 83 7.96 -1.06 7.07
N LYS A 84 8.46 -0.20 6.19
CA LYS A 84 8.80 -0.56 4.81
C LYS A 84 9.91 -1.61 4.79
N ASP A 85 10.97 -1.44 5.59
CA ASP A 85 12.08 -2.39 5.67
C ASP A 85 11.61 -3.74 6.22
N LEU A 86 10.81 -3.74 7.29
CA LEU A 86 10.16 -4.94 7.82
C LEU A 86 9.36 -5.68 6.72
N ARG A 87 8.52 -4.96 5.96
CA ARG A 87 7.73 -5.55 4.89
C ARG A 87 8.60 -6.18 3.80
N ILE A 88 9.62 -5.46 3.33
CA ILE A 88 10.46 -5.90 2.22
C ILE A 88 11.32 -7.09 2.63
N ASN A 89 11.93 -7.05 3.80
CA ASN A 89 12.94 -8.04 4.19
C ASN A 89 12.32 -9.29 4.83
N GLU A 90 11.21 -9.14 5.55
CA GLU A 90 10.65 -10.24 6.35
C GLU A 90 9.29 -10.73 5.85
N LEU A 91 8.36 -9.83 5.52
CA LEU A 91 6.96 -10.19 5.31
C LEU A 91 6.62 -10.53 3.84
N THR A 92 7.47 -10.14 2.89
CA THR A 92 7.26 -10.37 1.46
C THR A 92 8.43 -11.11 0.80
N GLU A 93 8.16 -11.76 -0.33
CA GLU A 93 9.16 -12.40 -1.19
C GLU A 93 9.43 -11.58 -2.47
N GLY A 94 8.84 -10.40 -2.56
CA GLY A 94 8.89 -9.53 -3.73
C GLY A 94 7.56 -8.83 -3.99
N GLY A 95 7.56 -7.93 -4.96
CA GLY A 95 6.39 -7.16 -5.35
C GLY A 95 6.77 -5.86 -6.03
N SER A 96 5.75 -5.13 -6.46
CA SER A 96 5.86 -3.83 -7.09
C SER A 96 4.88 -2.86 -6.45
N ALA A 97 5.32 -1.61 -6.30
CA ALA A 97 4.45 -0.50 -5.91
C ALA A 97 4.71 0.66 -6.86
N GLY A 98 3.64 1.27 -7.38
CA GLY A 98 3.71 2.48 -8.18
C GLY A 98 2.63 3.46 -7.74
N VAL A 99 2.92 4.76 -7.82
CA VAL A 99 1.96 5.84 -7.51
C VAL A 99 1.70 6.66 -8.76
N ARG A 100 0.43 6.99 -9.02
CA ARG A 100 -0.01 7.82 -10.16
C ARG A 100 -1.07 8.83 -9.76
#